data_AF-A0A5J4K7A7-F1
#
_entry.id   AF-A0A5J4K7A7-F1
#
_cell.length_a   1.000
_cell.length_b   1.000
_cell.length_c   1.000
_cell.angle_alpha   90.00
_cell.angle_beta   90.00
_cell.angle_gamma   90.00
#
_symmetry.space_group_name_H-M   'P 1'
#
loop_
_entity.id
_entity.type
_entity.pdbx_description
1 polymer ?
#
loop_
_entity_poly.entity_id
_entity_poly.type
_entity_poly.pdbx_seq_one_letter_code
_entity_poly.pdbx_strand_id
1 'polypeptide(L)' 'MSFKQLQYAEKRMHKLWRDMVVAGERGASPIELERLYDAYLQALQSYLRYYETYRQESGGIDIHRCA' A
#
# COMPACT_ATOMS: atom_id res chain seq x y z
N MET A 1 8.46 -7.95 13.18
CA MET A 1 7.77 -6.73 12.71
C MET A 1 6.39 -6.67 13.35
N SER A 2 5.84 -5.52 13.78
CA SER A 2 4.52 -5.52 14.44
C SER A 2 3.36 -5.52 13.43
N PHE A 3 2.28 -6.26 13.72
CA PHE A 3 1.04 -6.24 12.94
C PHE A 3 0.48 -4.82 12.72
N LYS A 4 0.69 -3.90 13.68
CA LYS A 4 0.29 -2.49 13.55
C LYS A 4 1.02 -1.76 12.41
N GLN A 5 2.29 -2.10 12.15
CA GLN A 5 3.07 -1.51 11.04
C GLN A 5 2.56 -2.01 9.69
N LEU A 6 2.19 -3.29 9.60
CA LEU A 6 1.57 -3.86 8.40
C LEU A 6 0.24 -3.18 8.08
N GLN A 7 -0.66 -3.07 9.07
CA GLN A 7 -1.95 -2.38 8.91
C GLN A 7 -1.79 -0.91 8.55
N TYR A 8 -0.80 -0.22 9.11
CA TYR A 8 -0.51 1.16 8.76
C TYR A 8 -0.04 1.29 7.30
N ALA A 9 0.89 0.44 6.87
CA ALA A 9 1.39 0.44 5.50
C ALA A 9 0.28 0.13 4.49
N GLU A 10 -0.58 -0.84 4.78
CA GLU A 10 -1.75 -1.17 3.98
C GLU A 10 -2.71 0.02 3.85
N LYS A 11 -3.09 0.66 4.96
CA LYS A 11 -3.94 1.85 4.95
C LYS A 11 -3.34 2.99 4.15
N ARG A 12 -2.03 3.22 4.29
CA ARG A 12 -1.32 4.27 3.54
C ARG A 12 -1.31 3.98 2.04
N MET A 13 -1.05 2.73 1.64
CA MET A 13 -1.09 2.28 0.25
C MET A 13 -2.49 2.51 -0.36
N HIS A 14 -3.55 2.06 0.31
CA HIS A 14 -4.93 2.25 -0.16
C HIS A 14 -5.33 3.73 -0.24
N LYS A 15 -4.86 4.57 0.69
CA LYS A 15 -5.11 6.01 0.62
C LYS A 15 -4.46 6.61 -0.63
N LEU A 16 -3.19 6.33 -0.88
CA LEU A 16 -2.46 6.89 -2.03
C LEU A 16 -3.05 6.42 -3.36
N TRP A 17 -3.48 5.17 -3.44
CA TRP A 17 -4.23 4.67 -4.60
C TRP A 17 -5.49 5.50 -4.85
N ARG A 18 -6.32 5.72 -3.82
CA ARG A 18 -7.53 6.54 -3.94
C ARG A 18 -7.23 7.98 -4.33
N ASP A 19 -6.21 8.59 -3.71
CA ASP A 19 -5.81 9.96 -4.03
C ASP A 19 -5.38 10.09 -5.50
N MET A 20 -4.65 9.10 -6.03
CA MET A 20 -4.26 9.04 -7.44
C MET A 20 -5.46 8.90 -8.39
N VAL A 21 -6.41 8.01 -8.07
CA VAL A 21 -7.64 7.83 -8.87
C VAL A 21 -8.45 9.14 -8.90
N VAL A 22 -8.68 9.75 -7.74
CA VAL A 22 -9.42 11.02 -7.63
C VAL A 22 -8.70 12.16 -8.36
N ALA A 23 -7.37 12.22 -8.31
CA ALA A 23 -6.59 13.20 -9.05
C ALA A 23 -6.77 13.01 -10.57
N GLY A 24 -6.74 11.77 -11.06
CA GLY A 24 -7.00 11.44 -12.46
C GLY A 24 -8.39 11.88 -12.92
N GLU A 25 -9.43 11.59 -12.12
CA GLU A 25 -10.82 12.00 -12.41
C GLU A 25 -10.99 13.53 -12.45
N ARG A 26 -10.18 14.27 -11.69
CA ARG A 26 -10.18 15.74 -11.68
C ARG A 26 -9.34 16.36 -12.82
N GLY A 27 -8.73 15.55 -13.68
CA GLY A 27 -7.89 16.03 -14.76
C GLY A 27 -6.54 16.55 -14.28
N ALA A 28 -5.98 15.97 -13.22
CA ALA A 28 -4.62 16.30 -12.75
C ALA A 28 -3.59 16.14 -13.88
N SER A 29 -2.54 16.96 -13.82
CA SER A 29 -1.47 16.93 -14.82
C SER A 29 -0.71 15.60 -14.80
N PRO A 30 -0.09 15.19 -15.93
CA PRO A 30 0.74 13.98 -15.95
C PRO A 30 1.84 13.97 -14.89
N ILE A 31 2.48 15.11 -14.62
CA ILE A 31 3.54 15.25 -13.62
C ILE A 31 3.00 15.01 -12.20
N GLU A 32 1.78 15.47 -11.92
CA GLU A 32 1.15 15.24 -10.62
C GLU A 32 0.77 13.76 -10.45
N LEU A 33 0.23 13.13 -11.49
CA LEU A 33 -0.09 11.71 -11.48
C LEU A 33 1.16 10.84 -11.30
N GLU A 34 2.27 11.18 -11.95
CA GLU A 34 3.54 10.50 -11.81
C GLU A 34 4.07 10.57 -10.36
N ARG A 35 3.99 11.74 -9.72
CA ARG A 35 4.37 11.89 -8.30
C ARG A 35 3.50 11.06 -7.36
N LEU A 36 2.19 10.99 -7.63
CA LEU A 36 1.26 10.17 -6.85
C LEU A 36 1.52 8.68 -7.06
N TYR A 37 1.85 8.29 -8.29
CA TYR A 37 2.25 6.93 -8.63
C TYR A 37 3.54 6.50 -7.93
N ASP A 38 4.56 7.35 -7.92
CA ASP A 38 5.81 7.09 -7.19
C ASP A 38 5.57 6.96 -5.69
N ALA A 39 4.75 7.83 -5.11
CA ALA A 39 4.38 7.75 -3.70
C ALA A 39 3.61 6.45 -3.38
N TYR A 40 2.71 6.04 -4.25
CA TYR A 40 1.99 4.77 -4.16
C TYR A 40 2.94 3.57 -4.24
N LEU A 41 3.87 3.55 -5.20
CA LEU A 41 4.87 2.48 -5.34
C LEU A 41 5.71 2.31 -4.07
N GLN A 42 6.18 3.41 -3.47
CA GLN A 42 6.91 3.36 -2.21
C GLN A 42 6.06 2.78 -1.06
N ALA A 43 4.76 3.11 -1.03
CA ALA A 43 3.83 2.57 -0.04
C ALA A 43 3.60 1.06 -0.23
N LEU A 44 3.41 0.63 -1.48
CA LEU A 44 3.24 -0.77 -1.85
C LEU A 44 4.49 -1.59 -1.48
N GLN A 45 5.69 -1.12 -1.81
CA GLN A 45 6.93 -1.78 -1.43
C GLN A 45 7.10 -1.90 0.09
N SER A 46 6.69 -0.87 0.83
CA SER A 46 6.71 -0.91 2.31
C SER A 46 5.73 -1.96 2.86
N TYR A 47 4.51 -2.00 2.32
CA TYR A 47 3.51 -3.01 2.66
C TYR A 47 4.01 -4.42 2.36
N LEU A 48 4.54 -4.67 1.16
CA LEU A 48 5.05 -5.97 0.75
C LEU A 48 6.19 -6.45 1.66
N ARG A 49 7.13 -5.58 2.00
CA ARG A 49 8.22 -5.89 2.95
C ARG A 49 7.68 -6.29 4.32
N TYR A 50 6.71 -5.54 4.83
CA TYR A 50 6.09 -5.83 6.12
C TYR A 50 5.26 -7.11 6.08
N TYR A 51 4.59 -7.36 4.96
CA TYR A 51 3.80 -8.57 4.73
C TYR A 51 4.69 -9.81 4.67
N GLU A 52 5.79 -9.76 3.93
CA GLU A 52 6.76 -10.85 3.87
C GLU A 52 7.35 -11.16 5.24
N THR A 53 7.73 -10.12 5.99
CA THR A 53 8.27 -10.29 7.35
C THR A 53 7.21 -10.88 8.28
N TYR A 54 5.98 -10.36 8.25
CA TYR A 54 4.86 -10.90 9.02
C TYR A 54 4.55 -12.34 8.65
N ARG A 55 4.52 -12.69 7.36
CA ARG A 55 4.25 -14.05 6.87
C ARG A 55 5.30 -15.05 7.37
N GLN A 56 6.57 -14.65 7.35
CA GLN A 56 7.69 -15.45 7.88
C GLN A 56 7.58 -15.65 9.39
N GLU A 57 7.27 -14.59 10.13
CA GLU A 57 7.13 -14.63 11.60
C GLU A 57 5.86 -15.37 12.06
N SER A 58 4.79 -15.35 11.25
CA SER A 58 3.48 -15.93 11.58
C SER A 58 3.32 -17.39 11.14
N GLY A 59 4.37 -18.04 10.64
CA GLY A 59 4.33 -19.44 10.20
C GLY A 59 3.44 -19.68 8.97
N GLY A 60 3.17 -18.66 8.15
CA GLY A 60 2.40 -18.81 6.91
C GLY A 60 0.88 -18.86 7.06
N ILE A 61 0.30 -18.40 8.19
CA ILE A 61 -1.14 -18.15 8.25
C ILE A 61 -1.45 -16.94 7.35
N ASP A 62 -1.94 -17.24 6.16
CA ASP A 62 -2.39 -16.26 5.18
C ASP A 62 -3.73 -15.66 5.63
N ILE A 63 -3.66 -14.48 6.25
CA ILE A 63 -4.82 -13.74 6.74
C ILE A 63 -5.73 -13.20 5.62
N HIS A 64 -5.32 -13.30 4.35
CA HIS A 64 -6.20 -13.01 3.19
C HIS A 64 -7.09 -14.18 2.79
N ARG A 65 -7.02 -15.33 3.47
CA ARG A 65 -7.87 -16.51 3.23
C ARG A 65 -9.15 -16.56 4.08
N CYS A 66 -9.47 -15.49 4.81
CA CYS A 66 -10.73 -15.36 5.55
C CYS A 66 -11.53 -14.17 5.03
N ALA A 67 -12.09 -14.31 3.82
CA ALA A 67 -13.23 -13.54 3.32
C ALA A 67 -14.14 -14.49 2.53
#